data_AF-A0A150PVL2-F1
#
_entry.id   AF-A0A150PVL2-F1
#
_cell.length_a   1.000
_cell.length_b   1.000
_cell.length_c   1.000
_cell.angle_alpha   90.00
_cell.angle_beta   90.00
_cell.angle_gamma   90.00
#
_symmetry.space_group_name_H-M   'P 1'
#
loop_
_entity.id
_entity.type
_entity.pdbx_description
1 polymer ?
#
loop_
_entity_poly.entity_id
_entity_poly.type
_entity_poly.pdbx_seq_one_letter_code
_entity_poly.pdbx_strand_id
1 'polypeptide(L)'
;MMTRAQRTGLAALLALSACLACADSARAAEPSPTALPITVIAVRTDDAYDQADALTKALRSAIKRSAGWSVGEGDFSLEVLTLSLQCEDRPDEACQTRIADHIKSDRYLWGMLRKSDTNVEGDLHLWTRGKPPSSVPVKYSANLTEGNDESLRKIAGDAIATLTGGPPQGSLRVRTGAAEASVLIDGKPVGRVQNGEGVFTVTAGPHRVLVKSTGFLDSEASVVVLPVATTDIALSQMPAESSQTNWKRVGGFIGLGAGAVFGTVGIISSVQVASIQSDARYDAYRGLFGTEVEDVCAPDQRESVRGLAGSEGRRAEAGVKLCERADTFMALQYVFYPLAVISAGLGAYLLVTSDGRAGERTGWSVQPSVGLGAGALDL
;
A
#
# COMPACT_ATOMS: atom_id res chain seq x y z
N MET A 1 -56.60 -9.37 -3.71
CA MET A 1 -55.99 -10.18 -4.79
C MET A 1 -55.01 -9.29 -5.54
N MET A 2 -53.71 -9.43 -5.29
CA MET A 2 -52.64 -8.72 -6.01
C MET A 2 -51.86 -9.73 -6.85
N THR A 3 -51.65 -9.42 -8.12
CA THR A 3 -51.16 -10.33 -9.16
C THR A 3 -49.64 -10.52 -9.12
N ARG A 4 -49.23 -11.76 -9.38
CA ARG A 4 -47.87 -12.33 -9.23
C ARG A 4 -46.80 -11.78 -10.19
N ALA A 5 -47.13 -10.78 -11.03
CA ALA A 5 -46.31 -10.35 -12.16
C ALA A 5 -45.39 -9.14 -11.88
N GLN A 6 -45.49 -8.50 -10.71
CA GLN A 6 -44.71 -7.29 -10.38
C GLN A 6 -43.48 -7.52 -9.49
N ARG A 7 -43.17 -8.77 -9.10
CA ARG A 7 -42.05 -9.07 -8.19
C ARG A 7 -40.72 -9.42 -8.86
N THR A 8 -40.67 -9.54 -10.19
CA THR A 8 -39.46 -9.95 -10.93
C THR A 8 -38.68 -8.79 -11.56
N GLY A 9 -39.20 -7.55 -11.51
CA GLY A 9 -38.56 -6.39 -12.15
C GLY A 9 -37.50 -5.66 -11.31
N LEU A 10 -37.42 -5.90 -10.00
CA LEU A 10 -36.56 -5.13 -9.09
C LEU A 10 -35.23 -5.82 -8.73
N ALA A 11 -35.05 -7.09 -9.08
CA ALA A 11 -33.81 -7.83 -8.80
C ALA A 11 -32.74 -7.70 -9.90
N ALA A 12 -33.10 -7.26 -11.11
CA ALA A 12 -32.16 -7.20 -12.24
C ALA A 12 -31.33 -5.90 -12.30
N LEU A 13 -31.72 -4.83 -11.60
CA LEU A 13 -31.03 -3.54 -11.63
C LEU A 13 -29.88 -3.43 -10.60
N LEU A 14 -29.79 -4.32 -9.61
CA LEU A 14 -28.69 -4.32 -8.63
C LEU A 14 -27.48 -5.17 -9.06
N ALA A 15 -27.61 -6.03 -10.08
CA ALA A 15 -26.52 -6.90 -10.52
C ALA A 15 -25.57 -6.26 -11.55
N LEU A 16 -26.00 -5.21 -12.27
CA LEU A 16 -25.15 -4.56 -13.29
C LEU A 16 -24.22 -3.46 -12.76
N SER A 17 -24.43 -2.95 -11.54
CA SER A 17 -23.58 -1.90 -10.96
C SER A 17 -22.29 -2.42 -10.32
N ALA A 18 -22.14 -3.75 -10.14
CA ALA A 18 -20.98 -4.33 -9.47
C ALA A 18 -19.79 -4.64 -10.39
N CYS A 19 -19.96 -4.62 -11.72
CA CYS A 19 -18.91 -5.04 -12.66
C CYS A 19 -18.02 -3.91 -13.21
N LEU A 20 -18.31 -2.64 -12.90
CA LEU A 20 -17.56 -1.49 -13.43
C LEU A 20 -16.43 -0.98 -12.51
N ALA A 21 -16.22 -1.59 -11.33
CA ALA A 21 -15.23 -1.13 -10.35
C ALA A 21 -13.85 -1.80 -10.44
N CYS A 22 -13.60 -2.69 -11.42
CA CYS A 22 -12.32 -3.44 -11.50
C CYS A 22 -11.38 -3.00 -12.62
N ALA A 23 -11.69 -1.93 -13.36
CA ALA A 23 -10.78 -1.36 -14.34
C ALA A 23 -9.84 -0.34 -13.68
N ASP A 24 -8.96 -0.84 -12.80
CA ASP A 24 -7.86 -0.04 -12.25
C ASP A 24 -6.91 0.32 -13.41
N SER A 25 -7.03 1.55 -13.87
CA SER A 25 -6.05 2.14 -14.76
C SER A 25 -4.76 2.26 -13.96
N ALA A 26 -3.77 1.41 -14.25
CA ALA A 26 -2.45 1.42 -13.63
C ALA A 26 -1.74 2.77 -13.88
N ARG A 27 -2.11 3.79 -13.09
CA ARG A 27 -1.36 5.04 -12.98
C ARG A 27 -0.15 4.75 -12.10
N ALA A 28 1.00 5.29 -12.50
CA ALA A 28 2.22 5.21 -11.70
C ALA A 28 1.92 5.77 -10.30
N ALA A 29 2.09 4.94 -9.28
CA ALA A 29 1.89 5.34 -7.90
C ALA A 29 2.84 6.50 -7.56
N GLU A 30 2.31 7.58 -6.97
CA GLU A 30 3.14 8.61 -6.32
C GLU A 30 4.08 7.92 -5.31
N PRO A 31 5.27 8.48 -5.03
CA PRO A 31 6.21 7.92 -4.05
C PRO A 31 5.49 7.67 -2.72
N SER A 32 5.17 6.41 -2.47
CA SER A 32 4.43 5.95 -1.30
C SER A 32 5.42 5.44 -0.26
N PRO A 33 5.06 5.46 1.03
CA PRO A 33 5.89 4.86 2.10
C PRO A 33 6.13 3.35 1.91
N THR A 34 5.48 2.73 0.92
CA THR A 34 5.61 1.32 0.57
C THR A 34 6.69 1.06 -0.50
N ALA A 35 7.27 2.09 -1.12
CA ALA A 35 8.28 1.96 -2.16
C ALA A 35 9.66 2.40 -1.66
N LEU A 36 10.68 1.54 -1.81
CA LEU A 36 12.04 1.87 -1.43
C LEU A 36 12.73 2.70 -2.52
N PRO A 37 13.35 3.84 -2.18
CA PRO A 37 14.05 4.67 -3.16
C PRO A 37 15.37 4.02 -3.60
N ILE A 38 15.63 4.05 -4.91
CA ILE A 38 16.92 3.76 -5.54
C ILE A 38 17.34 5.00 -6.32
N THR A 39 18.42 5.64 -5.90
CA THR A 39 19.02 6.76 -6.64
C THR A 39 19.80 6.24 -7.84
N VAL A 40 19.63 6.84 -9.02
CA VAL A 40 20.41 6.44 -10.21
C VAL A 40 21.47 7.50 -10.48
N ILE A 41 22.74 7.14 -10.30
CA ILE A 41 23.86 7.98 -10.71
C ILE A 41 24.06 7.79 -12.22
N ALA A 42 24.30 8.88 -12.95
CA ALA A 42 24.56 8.83 -14.38
C ALA A 42 25.71 7.86 -14.67
N VAL A 43 25.46 6.96 -15.61
CA VAL A 43 26.42 5.94 -16.02
C VAL A 43 27.64 6.63 -16.61
N ARG A 44 28.84 6.30 -16.11
CA ARG A 44 30.10 6.87 -16.57
C ARG A 44 30.54 6.21 -17.87
N THR A 45 31.16 6.98 -18.76
CA THR A 45 31.76 6.45 -19.99
C THR A 45 32.80 7.43 -20.53
N ASP A 46 33.83 6.90 -21.18
CA ASP A 46 34.85 7.72 -21.85
C ASP A 46 34.55 7.92 -23.36
N ASP A 47 33.69 7.07 -23.95
CA ASP A 47 33.54 6.95 -25.41
C ASP A 47 32.10 6.62 -25.90
N ALA A 48 31.13 6.45 -25.00
CA ALA A 48 29.75 6.05 -25.32
C ALA A 48 28.68 6.95 -24.67
N TYR A 49 28.87 8.27 -24.71
CA TYR A 49 28.06 9.25 -23.97
C TYR A 49 26.55 9.14 -24.24
N ASP A 50 26.13 9.03 -25.51
CA ASP A 50 24.71 8.90 -25.86
C ASP A 50 24.10 7.61 -25.29
N GLN A 51 24.86 6.52 -25.33
CA GLN A 51 24.41 5.21 -24.82
C GLN A 51 24.35 5.20 -23.29
N ALA A 52 25.26 5.90 -22.61
CA ALA A 52 25.26 6.03 -21.16
C ALA A 52 24.10 6.88 -20.65
N ASP A 53 23.78 8.00 -21.32
CA ASP A 53 22.60 8.81 -21.01
C ASP A 53 21.30 8.03 -21.28
N ALA A 54 21.21 7.35 -22.43
CA ALA A 54 20.08 6.49 -22.78
C ALA A 54 19.86 5.38 -21.74
N LEU A 55 20.92 4.68 -21.32
CA LEU A 55 20.83 3.63 -20.31
C LEU A 55 20.44 4.20 -18.95
N THR A 56 20.97 5.37 -18.56
CA THR A 56 20.59 6.06 -17.32
C THR A 56 19.09 6.37 -17.29
N LYS A 57 18.55 6.92 -18.38
CA LYS A 57 17.11 7.19 -18.54
C LYS A 57 16.29 5.90 -18.52
N ALA A 58 16.76 4.85 -19.20
CA ALA A 58 16.10 3.54 -19.22
C ALA A 58 16.06 2.90 -17.82
N LEU A 59 17.13 2.99 -17.03
CA LEU A 59 17.20 2.51 -15.65
C LEU A 59 16.21 3.23 -14.73
N ARG A 60 16.18 4.57 -14.76
CA ARG A 60 15.19 5.36 -14.01
C ARG A 60 13.77 4.97 -14.41
N SER A 61 13.52 4.80 -15.70
CA SER A 61 12.23 4.38 -16.24
C SER A 61 11.84 2.96 -15.80
N ALA A 62 12.80 2.03 -15.74
CA ALA A 62 12.60 0.66 -15.27
C ALA A 62 12.26 0.60 -13.78
N ILE A 63 12.96 1.38 -12.94
CA ILE A 63 12.67 1.48 -11.51
C ILE A 63 11.24 1.99 -11.29
N LYS A 64 10.81 3.05 -12.00
CA LYS A 64 9.44 3.59 -11.89
C LYS A 64 8.34 2.57 -12.23
N ARG A 65 8.65 1.58 -13.07
CA ARG A 65 7.71 0.51 -13.45
C ARG A 65 7.79 -0.71 -12.53
N SER A 66 8.81 -0.82 -11.69
CA SER A 66 9.06 -1.99 -10.86
C SER A 66 8.28 -1.88 -9.54
N ALA A 67 7.49 -2.91 -9.21
CA ALA A 67 6.69 -2.91 -8.00
C ALA A 67 7.56 -2.82 -6.73
N GLY A 68 7.16 -1.94 -5.80
CA GLY A 68 7.85 -1.73 -4.51
C GLY A 68 9.13 -0.89 -4.59
N TRP A 69 9.52 -0.41 -5.77
CA TRP A 69 10.67 0.47 -5.95
C TRP A 69 10.23 1.87 -6.36
N SER A 70 11.01 2.88 -5.96
CA SER A 70 10.85 4.27 -6.39
C SER A 70 12.19 4.84 -6.83
N VAL A 71 12.16 5.83 -7.71
CA VAL A 71 13.39 6.53 -8.12
C VAL A 71 13.73 7.57 -7.05
N GLY A 72 14.94 7.47 -6.50
CA GLY A 72 15.46 8.46 -5.56
C GLY A 72 15.63 9.83 -6.21
N GLU A 73 15.63 10.88 -5.39
CA GLU A 73 15.79 12.25 -5.86
C GLU A 73 17.23 12.53 -6.32
N GLY A 74 17.36 13.45 -7.29
CA GLY A 74 18.64 13.97 -7.75
C GLY A 74 19.15 13.40 -9.08
N ASP A 75 19.95 14.24 -9.75
CA ASP A 75 20.69 13.92 -10.97
C ASP A 75 22.18 14.08 -10.67
N PHE A 76 22.81 12.95 -10.32
CA PHE A 76 24.22 12.91 -9.94
C PHE A 76 25.06 12.33 -11.06
N SER A 77 26.28 12.84 -11.25
CA SER A 77 27.29 12.26 -12.14
C SER A 77 28.36 11.54 -11.32
N LEU A 78 28.69 10.31 -11.71
CA LEU A 78 29.72 9.53 -11.03
C LEU A 78 31.09 10.21 -11.13
N GLU A 79 31.40 10.83 -12.27
CA GLU A 79 32.67 11.55 -12.50
C GLU A 79 32.80 12.76 -11.57
N VAL A 80 31.73 13.54 -11.42
CA VAL A 80 31.72 14.71 -10.52
C VAL A 80 31.85 14.28 -9.06
N LEU A 81 31.15 13.22 -8.66
CA LEU A 81 31.18 12.70 -7.29
C LEU A 81 32.56 12.12 -6.94
N THR A 82 33.13 11.29 -7.82
CA THR A 82 34.45 10.68 -7.59
C THR A 82 35.54 11.74 -7.51
N LEU A 83 35.52 12.76 -8.40
CA LEU A 83 36.45 13.87 -8.33
C LEU A 83 36.29 14.70 -7.04
N SER A 84 35.05 15.07 -6.69
CA SER A 84 34.77 15.90 -5.52
C SER A 84 35.10 15.21 -4.19
N LEU A 85 34.99 13.88 -4.14
CA LEU A 85 35.23 13.07 -2.94
C LEU A 85 36.62 12.41 -2.92
N GLN A 86 37.51 12.83 -3.84
CA GLN A 86 38.87 12.34 -4.00
C GLN A 86 38.93 10.81 -4.06
N CYS A 87 38.04 10.24 -4.87
CA CYS A 87 37.99 8.81 -5.12
C CYS A 87 38.77 8.44 -6.37
N GLU A 88 39.17 7.17 -6.44
CA GLU A 88 39.62 6.58 -7.71
C GLU A 88 38.48 6.50 -8.72
N ASP A 89 38.85 6.30 -9.99
CA ASP A 89 37.90 6.24 -11.11
C ASP A 89 36.81 5.19 -10.92
N ARG A 90 37.20 4.03 -10.37
CA ARG A 90 36.28 3.00 -9.90
C ARG A 90 36.18 3.14 -8.38
N PRO A 91 35.04 3.59 -7.82
CA PRO A 91 34.92 3.84 -6.40
C PRO A 91 35.01 2.53 -5.61
N ASP A 92 35.89 2.47 -4.63
CA ASP A 92 35.98 1.39 -3.65
C ASP A 92 34.84 1.48 -2.61
N GLU A 93 34.75 0.51 -1.69
CA GLU A 93 33.67 0.48 -0.68
C GLU A 93 33.67 1.73 0.22
N ALA A 94 34.85 2.23 0.58
CA ALA A 94 35.00 3.43 1.39
C ALA A 94 34.51 4.68 0.67
N CYS A 95 34.87 4.85 -0.61
CA CYS A 95 34.35 5.92 -1.45
C CYS A 95 32.83 5.78 -1.67
N GLN A 96 32.34 4.57 -1.94
CA GLN A 96 30.92 4.33 -2.17
C GLN A 96 30.07 4.72 -0.95
N THR A 97 30.60 4.55 0.26
CA THR A 97 29.97 5.03 1.51
C THR A 97 29.93 6.56 1.56
N ARG A 98 31.03 7.25 1.22
CA ARG A 98 31.05 8.72 1.15
C ARG A 98 30.08 9.27 0.11
N ILE A 99 29.99 8.62 -1.05
CA ILE A 99 29.01 8.95 -2.10
C ILE A 99 27.59 8.83 -1.54
N ALA A 100 27.27 7.69 -0.91
CA ALA A 100 25.97 7.43 -0.30
C ALA A 100 25.57 8.53 0.70
N ASP A 101 26.50 8.92 1.57
CA ASP A 101 26.28 9.96 2.58
C ASP A 101 26.10 11.34 1.93
N HIS A 102 26.87 11.65 0.88
CA HIS A 102 26.76 12.91 0.14
C HIS A 102 25.41 13.06 -0.56
N ILE A 103 24.94 12.00 -1.23
CA ILE A 103 23.65 11.99 -1.94
C ILE A 103 22.46 11.63 -1.03
N LYS A 104 22.73 11.38 0.27
CA LYS A 104 21.74 10.98 1.29
C LYS A 104 20.89 9.78 0.87
N SER A 105 21.53 8.75 0.32
CA SER A 105 20.83 7.57 -0.18
C SER A 105 21.37 6.29 0.44
N ASP A 106 20.46 5.39 0.81
CA ASP A 106 20.82 4.05 1.30
C ASP A 106 21.01 3.04 0.16
N ARG A 107 20.55 3.38 -1.05
CA ARG A 107 20.61 2.53 -2.24
C ARG A 107 20.81 3.38 -3.47
N TYR A 108 21.87 3.10 -4.21
CA TYR A 108 22.06 3.74 -5.50
C TYR A 108 22.66 2.80 -6.53
N LEU A 109 22.31 3.06 -7.78
CA LEU A 109 22.89 2.43 -8.95
C LEU A 109 23.96 3.33 -9.54
N TRP A 110 25.04 2.70 -9.98
CA TRP A 110 26.08 3.33 -10.75
C TRP A 110 26.63 2.32 -11.76
N GLY A 111 27.37 2.79 -12.75
CA GLY A 111 27.94 1.91 -13.74
C GLY A 111 28.98 2.59 -14.60
N MET A 112 29.71 1.78 -15.35
CA MET A 112 30.72 2.23 -16.30
C MET A 112 30.51 1.49 -17.62
N LEU A 113 30.52 2.23 -18.73
CA LEU A 113 30.38 1.68 -20.08
C LEU A 113 31.57 2.06 -20.95
N ARG A 114 31.90 1.15 -21.87
CA ARG A 114 32.89 1.35 -22.93
C ARG A 114 32.33 0.90 -24.27
N LYS A 115 32.70 1.61 -25.33
CA LYS A 115 32.32 1.23 -26.69
C LYS A 115 33.29 0.14 -27.20
N SER A 116 32.72 -0.91 -27.78
CA SER A 116 33.45 -2.00 -28.43
C SER A 116 32.88 -2.22 -29.83
N ASP A 117 33.52 -1.65 -30.84
CA ASP A 117 33.11 -1.69 -32.25
C ASP A 117 31.64 -1.29 -32.46
N THR A 118 30.76 -2.29 -32.59
CA THR A 118 29.31 -2.14 -32.83
C THR A 118 28.47 -2.29 -31.56
N ASN A 119 29.11 -2.56 -30.42
CA ASN A 119 28.47 -2.77 -29.14
C ASN A 119 28.97 -1.76 -28.10
N VAL A 120 28.24 -1.67 -27.00
CA VAL A 120 28.63 -1.02 -25.76
C VAL A 120 28.57 -2.09 -24.67
N GLU A 121 29.61 -2.16 -23.85
CA GLU A 121 29.73 -3.13 -22.77
C GLU A 121 30.27 -2.50 -21.49
N GLY A 122 29.93 -3.10 -20.35
CA GLY A 122 30.35 -2.60 -19.05
C GLY A 122 29.64 -3.28 -17.89
N ASP A 123 29.67 -2.64 -16.73
CA ASP A 123 29.10 -3.17 -15.49
C ASP A 123 28.11 -2.17 -14.88
N LEU A 124 26.97 -2.67 -14.42
CA LEU A 124 26.07 -1.95 -13.52
C LEU A 124 26.23 -2.51 -12.10
N HIS A 125 26.28 -1.61 -11.13
CA HIS A 125 26.48 -1.91 -9.72
C HIS A 125 25.32 -1.36 -8.90
N LEU A 126 24.84 -2.15 -7.94
CA LEU A 126 23.92 -1.70 -6.88
C LEU A 126 24.68 -1.67 -5.56
N TRP A 127 24.85 -0.47 -5.01
CA TRP A 127 25.30 -0.31 -3.65
C TRP A 127 24.10 -0.25 -2.71
N THR A 128 24.20 -0.94 -1.57
CA THR A 128 23.22 -0.87 -0.49
C THR A 128 23.93 -0.82 0.84
N ARG A 129 23.56 0.12 1.71
CA ARG A 129 24.19 0.30 3.01
C ARG A 129 24.20 -1.01 3.82
N GLY A 130 25.38 -1.41 4.28
CA GLY A 130 25.57 -2.61 5.10
C GLY A 130 25.37 -3.94 4.38
N LYS A 131 25.28 -3.95 3.03
CA LYS A 131 25.22 -5.16 2.23
C LYS A 131 26.45 -5.27 1.33
N PRO A 132 26.87 -6.50 0.97
CA PRO A 132 27.93 -6.68 -0.02
C PRO A 132 27.51 -6.08 -1.37
N PRO A 133 28.47 -5.55 -2.14
CA PRO A 133 28.18 -4.98 -3.45
C PRO A 133 27.61 -6.05 -4.40
N SER A 134 26.63 -5.66 -5.21
CA SER A 134 26.06 -6.49 -6.28
C SER A 134 26.36 -5.85 -7.63
N SER A 135 26.66 -6.67 -8.63
CA SER A 135 26.99 -6.20 -9.99
C SER A 135 26.45 -7.13 -11.06
N VAL A 136 26.08 -6.56 -12.20
CA VAL A 136 25.66 -7.30 -13.39
C VAL A 136 26.36 -6.72 -14.63
N PRO A 137 26.97 -7.56 -15.49
CA PRO A 137 27.53 -7.09 -16.74
C PRO A 137 26.39 -6.71 -17.70
N VAL A 138 26.61 -5.67 -18.50
CA VAL A 138 25.68 -5.23 -19.55
C VAL A 138 26.42 -5.19 -20.88
N LYS A 139 25.76 -5.67 -21.95
CA LYS A 139 26.27 -5.63 -23.31
C LYS A 139 25.12 -5.46 -24.29
N TYR A 140 25.21 -4.45 -25.16
CA TYR A 140 24.15 -4.15 -26.13
C TYR A 140 24.67 -3.40 -27.35
N SER A 141 23.84 -3.28 -28.39
CA SER A 141 24.21 -2.60 -29.63
C SER A 141 24.45 -1.10 -29.40
N ALA A 142 25.51 -0.55 -30.00
CA ALA A 142 25.81 0.88 -29.93
C ALA A 142 24.75 1.78 -30.61
N ASN A 143 23.83 1.20 -31.39
CA ASN A 143 22.73 1.93 -32.03
C ASN A 143 21.59 2.28 -31.05
N LEU A 144 21.60 1.75 -29.83
CA LEU A 144 20.58 2.05 -28.81
C LEU A 144 20.93 3.34 -28.06
N THR A 145 20.59 4.48 -28.67
CA THR A 145 20.84 5.84 -28.13
C THR A 145 19.60 6.51 -27.54
N GLU A 146 18.43 5.86 -27.62
CA GLU A 146 17.15 6.38 -27.17
C GLU A 146 16.72 5.69 -25.86
N GLY A 147 16.51 6.44 -24.78
CA GLY A 147 16.18 5.87 -23.47
C GLY A 147 14.79 5.21 -23.37
N ASN A 148 13.92 5.42 -24.37
CA ASN A 148 12.60 4.81 -24.47
C ASN A 148 12.58 3.57 -25.39
N ASP A 149 13.72 3.21 -26.00
CA ASP A 149 13.84 2.01 -26.83
C ASP A 149 13.41 0.76 -26.04
N GLU A 150 12.64 -0.12 -26.67
CA GLU A 150 12.10 -1.30 -26.00
C GLU A 150 13.18 -2.31 -25.59
N SER A 151 14.20 -2.49 -26.42
CA SER A 151 15.33 -3.38 -26.13
C SER A 151 16.14 -2.85 -24.96
N LEU A 152 16.43 -1.54 -24.96
CA LEU A 152 17.18 -0.91 -23.87
C LEU A 152 16.38 -0.91 -22.55
N ARG A 153 15.06 -0.67 -22.61
CA ARG A 153 14.17 -0.77 -21.45
C ARG A 153 14.13 -2.19 -20.89
N LYS A 154 14.15 -3.21 -21.74
CA LYS A 154 14.22 -4.62 -21.33
C LYS A 154 15.53 -4.92 -20.61
N ILE A 155 16.67 -4.53 -21.20
CA ILE A 155 18.00 -4.70 -20.60
C ILE A 155 18.07 -4.03 -19.23
N ALA A 156 17.61 -2.78 -19.14
CA ALA A 156 17.54 -2.06 -17.87
C ALA A 156 16.64 -2.79 -16.85
N GLY A 157 15.46 -3.26 -17.26
CA GLY A 157 14.56 -4.03 -16.39
C GLY A 157 15.17 -5.33 -15.86
N ASP A 158 15.81 -6.10 -16.73
CA ASP A 158 16.47 -7.37 -16.38
C ASP A 158 17.67 -7.12 -15.44
N ALA A 159 18.44 -6.06 -15.69
CA ALA A 159 19.54 -5.66 -14.82
C ALA A 159 19.04 -5.24 -13.43
N ILE A 160 17.98 -4.43 -13.34
CA ILE A 160 17.36 -4.05 -12.06
C ILE A 160 16.88 -5.29 -11.31
N ALA A 161 16.11 -6.17 -11.97
CA ALA A 161 15.59 -7.38 -11.35
C ALA A 161 16.71 -8.30 -10.81
N THR A 162 17.82 -8.41 -11.55
CA THR A 162 18.99 -9.19 -11.14
C THR A 162 19.71 -8.54 -9.96
N LEU A 163 19.93 -7.22 -10.01
CA LEU A 163 20.65 -6.49 -8.96
C LEU A 163 19.85 -6.43 -7.65
N THR A 164 18.53 -6.25 -7.72
CA THR A 164 17.68 -6.14 -6.53
C THR A 164 17.18 -7.47 -5.99
N GLY A 165 17.25 -8.55 -6.77
CA GLY A 165 16.64 -9.83 -6.45
C GLY A 165 15.10 -9.84 -6.54
N GLY A 166 14.53 -8.87 -7.28
CA GLY A 166 13.09 -8.72 -7.47
C GLY A 166 12.46 -7.57 -6.65
N PRO A 167 11.13 -7.58 -6.45
CA PRO A 167 10.45 -6.64 -5.56
C PRO A 167 10.97 -6.76 -4.12
N PRO A 168 11.03 -5.66 -3.36
CA PRO A 168 11.48 -5.73 -1.98
C PRO A 168 10.49 -6.57 -1.15
N GLN A 169 11.03 -7.31 -0.19
CA GLN A 169 10.24 -8.18 0.68
C GLN A 169 10.08 -7.55 2.07
N GLY A 170 8.96 -7.84 2.72
CA GLY A 170 8.68 -7.55 4.12
C GLY A 170 8.29 -8.83 4.87
N SER A 171 8.14 -8.72 6.18
CA SER A 171 7.62 -9.79 7.02
C SER A 171 6.17 -9.49 7.40
N LEU A 172 5.27 -10.45 7.23
CA LEU A 172 3.89 -10.36 7.68
C LEU A 172 3.72 -11.30 8.88
N ARG A 173 3.49 -10.74 10.06
CA ARG A 173 3.13 -11.51 11.26
C ARG A 173 1.61 -11.60 11.34
N VAL A 174 1.08 -12.80 11.21
CA VAL A 174 -0.35 -13.10 11.30
C VAL A 174 -0.66 -13.70 12.67
N ARG A 175 -1.56 -13.05 13.41
CA ARG A 175 -2.11 -13.54 14.67
C ARG A 175 -3.56 -13.97 14.49
N THR A 176 -3.91 -15.14 15.02
CA THR A 176 -5.23 -15.74 14.86
C THR A 176 -5.78 -16.19 16.21
N GLY A 177 -7.11 -16.18 16.35
CA GLY A 177 -7.75 -16.74 17.54
C GLY A 177 -7.65 -18.28 17.65
N ALA A 178 -7.44 -18.99 16.53
CA ALA A 178 -7.22 -20.43 16.52
C ALA A 178 -5.74 -20.78 16.81
N ALA A 179 -5.50 -21.87 17.52
CA ALA A 179 -4.15 -22.37 17.80
C ALA A 179 -3.41 -22.78 16.52
N GLU A 180 -4.14 -23.36 15.56
CA GLU A 180 -3.63 -23.75 14.25
C GLU A 180 -4.53 -23.20 13.14
N ALA A 181 -3.93 -22.58 12.13
CA ALA A 181 -4.65 -22.09 10.96
C ALA A 181 -3.77 -22.12 9.70
N SER A 182 -4.38 -22.38 8.54
CA SER A 182 -3.75 -22.23 7.23
C SER A 182 -3.87 -20.79 6.75
N VAL A 183 -2.76 -20.20 6.33
CA VAL A 183 -2.70 -18.83 5.81
C VAL A 183 -2.54 -18.87 4.30
N LEU A 184 -3.40 -18.13 3.61
CA LEU A 184 -3.31 -17.87 2.18
C LEU A 184 -3.11 -16.38 1.97
N ILE A 185 -2.15 -16.01 1.13
CA ILE A 185 -1.90 -14.62 0.73
C ILE A 185 -2.16 -14.53 -0.77
N ASP A 186 -3.08 -13.64 -1.15
CA ASP A 186 -3.56 -13.48 -2.52
C ASP A 186 -4.05 -14.80 -3.14
N GLY A 187 -4.68 -15.64 -2.30
CA GLY A 187 -5.17 -16.96 -2.68
C GLY A 187 -4.11 -18.06 -2.78
N LYS A 188 -2.82 -17.76 -2.57
CA LYS A 188 -1.75 -18.77 -2.55
C LYS A 188 -1.46 -19.22 -1.12
N PRO A 189 -1.41 -20.53 -0.82
CA PRO A 189 -1.05 -21.01 0.52
C PRO A 189 0.42 -20.70 0.82
N VAL A 190 0.67 -19.93 1.87
CA VAL A 190 2.04 -19.53 2.27
C VAL A 190 2.58 -20.30 3.46
N GLY A 191 1.69 -20.90 4.26
CA GLY A 191 2.08 -21.73 5.39
C GLY A 191 0.97 -21.84 6.44
N ARG A 192 1.36 -22.22 7.66
CA ARG A 192 0.47 -22.41 8.79
C ARG A 192 0.92 -21.56 9.98
N VAL A 193 -0.05 -21.08 10.73
CA VAL A 193 0.10 -20.46 12.03
C VAL A 193 0.18 -21.57 13.09
N GLN A 194 1.10 -21.42 14.06
CA GLN A 194 1.25 -22.33 15.20
C GLN A 194 1.16 -21.54 16.50
N ASN A 195 0.46 -22.07 17.50
CA ASN A 195 0.20 -21.36 18.76
C ASN A 195 -0.45 -19.97 18.55
N GLY A 196 -1.28 -19.84 17.51
CA GLY A 196 -1.97 -18.58 17.19
C GLY A 196 -1.11 -17.48 16.56
N GLU A 197 0.17 -17.71 16.24
CA GLU A 197 0.99 -16.77 15.47
C GLU A 197 1.81 -17.45 14.35
N GLY A 198 2.07 -16.71 13.26
CA GLY A 198 3.00 -17.12 12.20
C GLY A 198 3.61 -15.90 11.52
N VAL A 199 4.88 -15.99 11.10
CA VAL A 199 5.58 -14.93 10.37
C VAL A 199 5.91 -15.43 8.97
N PHE A 200 5.51 -14.66 7.95
CA PHE A 200 5.66 -15.02 6.54
C PHE A 200 6.42 -13.94 5.80
N THR A 201 7.35 -14.31 4.93
CA THR A 201 8.02 -13.36 4.04
C THR A 201 7.14 -13.14 2.81
N VAL A 202 6.81 -11.88 2.55
CA VAL A 202 5.88 -11.47 1.48
C VAL A 202 6.50 -10.30 0.72
N THR A 203 6.16 -10.14 -0.54
CA THR A 203 6.50 -8.90 -1.27
C THR A 203 5.91 -7.69 -0.56
N ALA A 204 6.58 -6.54 -0.66
CA ALA A 204 6.02 -5.30 -0.15
C ALA A 204 4.87 -4.82 -1.04
N GLY A 205 3.84 -4.25 -0.44
CA GLY A 205 2.64 -3.78 -1.15
C GLY A 205 1.33 -4.28 -0.53
N PRO A 206 0.19 -4.00 -1.20
CA PRO A 206 -1.12 -4.46 -0.75
C PRO A 206 -1.28 -5.96 -0.99
N HIS A 207 -1.78 -6.66 0.03
CA HIS A 207 -2.01 -8.10 0.03
C HIS A 207 -3.35 -8.43 0.67
N ARG A 208 -3.99 -9.50 0.18
CA ARG A 208 -5.23 -10.05 0.73
C ARG A 208 -4.91 -11.32 1.52
N VAL A 209 -5.10 -11.28 2.82
CA VAL A 209 -4.76 -12.37 3.75
C VAL A 209 -6.04 -13.10 4.13
N LEU A 210 -6.08 -14.40 3.85
CA LEU A 210 -7.17 -15.30 4.18
C LEU A 210 -6.66 -16.37 5.14
N VAL A 211 -7.33 -16.51 6.27
CA VAL A 211 -7.00 -17.50 7.31
C VAL A 211 -8.13 -18.52 7.41
N LYS A 212 -7.77 -19.79 7.32
CA LYS A 212 -8.68 -20.93 7.42
C LYS A 212 -8.28 -21.82 8.58
N SER A 213 -9.22 -22.16 9.45
CA SER A 213 -8.99 -23.10 10.56
C SER A 213 -10.20 -23.99 10.76
N THR A 214 -9.96 -25.20 11.26
CA THR A 214 -11.03 -26.17 11.50
C THR A 214 -11.90 -25.72 12.67
N GLY A 215 -13.22 -25.70 12.48
CA GLY A 215 -14.17 -25.26 13.51
C GLY A 215 -14.37 -23.74 13.60
N PHE A 216 -13.80 -22.98 12.66
CA PHE A 216 -14.00 -21.53 12.56
C PHE A 216 -14.44 -21.14 11.14
N LEU A 217 -15.06 -19.97 11.03
CA LEU A 217 -15.32 -19.31 9.76
C LEU A 217 -14.00 -18.77 9.17
N ASP A 218 -13.91 -18.81 7.85
CA ASP A 218 -12.82 -18.17 7.10
C ASP A 218 -12.77 -16.67 7.46
N SER A 219 -11.58 -16.17 7.77
CA SER A 219 -11.36 -14.77 8.14
C SER A 219 -10.42 -14.12 7.13
N GLU A 220 -10.78 -12.94 6.64
CA GLU A 220 -10.08 -12.24 5.57
C GLU A 220 -9.80 -10.78 5.96
N ALA A 221 -8.62 -10.28 5.58
CA ALA A 221 -8.28 -8.86 5.69
C ALA A 221 -7.31 -8.41 4.61
N SER A 222 -7.40 -7.13 4.25
CA SER A 222 -6.44 -6.45 3.37
C SER A 222 -5.35 -5.78 4.22
N VAL A 223 -4.09 -6.01 3.88
CA VAL A 223 -2.93 -5.45 4.60
C VAL A 223 -1.93 -4.89 3.60
N VAL A 224 -1.21 -3.84 4.01
CA VAL A 224 -0.10 -3.29 3.23
C VAL A 224 1.20 -3.68 3.91
N VAL A 225 1.95 -4.60 3.30
CA VAL A 225 3.24 -5.06 3.79
C VAL A 225 4.30 -4.01 3.47
N LEU A 226 5.03 -3.56 4.49
CA LEU A 226 6.11 -2.59 4.32
C LEU A 226 7.43 -3.31 4.01
N PRO A 227 8.28 -2.76 3.12
CA PRO A 227 9.55 -3.37 2.77
C PRO A 227 10.52 -3.36 3.97
N VAL A 228 11.22 -4.48 4.20
CA VAL A 228 12.23 -4.65 5.28
C VAL A 228 11.66 -4.46 6.70
N ALA A 229 10.34 -4.35 6.85
CA ALA A 229 9.67 -4.20 8.14
C ALA A 229 8.76 -5.41 8.42
N THR A 230 8.37 -5.57 9.69
CA THR A 230 7.35 -6.54 10.08
C THR A 230 6.01 -5.82 10.21
N THR A 231 5.03 -6.25 9.43
CA THR A 231 3.64 -5.80 9.52
C THR A 231 2.85 -6.81 10.33
N ASP A 232 2.25 -6.36 11.43
CA ASP A 232 1.42 -7.19 12.30
C ASP A 232 -0.05 -7.11 11.86
N ILE A 233 -0.71 -8.26 11.73
CA ILE A 233 -2.15 -8.37 11.48
C ILE A 233 -2.79 -9.34 12.48
N ALA A 234 -3.91 -8.94 13.07
CA ALA A 234 -4.69 -9.77 13.97
C ALA A 234 -6.06 -10.07 13.35
N LEU A 235 -6.34 -11.36 13.16
CA LEU A 235 -7.57 -11.86 12.56
C LEU A 235 -8.38 -12.63 13.62
N SER A 236 -9.51 -12.04 14.00
CA SER A 236 -10.47 -12.67 14.90
C SER A 236 -11.36 -13.63 14.11
N GLN A 237 -11.14 -14.93 14.31
CA GLN A 237 -11.96 -15.97 13.70
C GLN A 237 -13.17 -16.27 14.59
N MET A 238 -14.35 -16.39 13.98
CA MET A 238 -15.58 -16.78 14.69
C MET A 238 -15.75 -18.30 14.61
N PRO A 239 -16.11 -19.00 15.69
CA PRO A 239 -16.42 -20.43 15.62
C PRO A 239 -17.52 -20.72 14.58
N ALA A 240 -17.32 -21.73 13.75
CA ALA A 240 -18.33 -22.23 12.83
C ALA A 240 -19.32 -23.08 13.62
N GLU A 241 -20.31 -22.46 14.25
CA GLU A 241 -21.35 -23.18 14.98
C GLU A 241 -22.06 -24.20 14.08
N SER A 242 -22.14 -25.45 14.55
CA SER A 242 -22.98 -26.49 13.95
C SER A 242 -24.46 -26.18 14.24
N SER A 243 -25.15 -25.59 13.26
CA SER A 243 -26.60 -25.66 13.05
C SER A 243 -27.51 -25.56 14.30
N GLN A 244 -27.64 -24.38 14.89
CA GLN A 244 -28.93 -23.80 15.32
C GLN A 244 -28.72 -22.32 15.70
N THR A 245 -28.02 -21.59 14.82
CA THR A 245 -27.56 -20.24 15.12
C THR A 245 -28.72 -19.25 15.03
N ASN A 246 -28.97 -18.58 16.15
CA ASN A 246 -29.97 -17.53 16.28
C ASN A 246 -29.49 -16.32 15.47
N TRP A 247 -29.86 -16.26 14.18
CA TRP A 247 -29.40 -15.27 13.17
C TRP A 247 -29.47 -13.81 13.64
N LYS A 248 -30.36 -13.51 14.59
CA LYS A 248 -30.47 -12.20 15.24
C LYS A 248 -29.21 -11.81 16.01
N ARG A 249 -28.57 -12.76 16.69
CA ARG A 249 -27.35 -12.51 17.48
C ARG A 249 -26.13 -12.31 16.58
N VAL A 250 -26.01 -13.11 15.52
CA VAL A 250 -24.95 -12.95 14.49
C VAL A 250 -25.10 -11.63 13.74
N GLY A 251 -26.33 -11.29 13.30
CA GLY A 251 -26.61 -10.00 12.68
C GLY A 251 -26.29 -8.82 13.61
N GLY A 252 -26.53 -8.98 14.91
CA GLY A 252 -26.17 -8.00 15.93
C GLY A 252 -24.66 -7.71 16.01
N PHE A 253 -23.82 -8.74 16.07
CA PHE A 253 -22.37 -8.57 16.11
C PHE A 253 -21.78 -8.03 14.80
N ILE A 254 -22.28 -8.48 13.64
CA ILE A 254 -21.87 -7.95 12.34
C ILE A 254 -22.21 -6.46 12.22
N GLY A 255 -23.41 -6.05 12.66
CA GLY A 255 -23.82 -4.64 12.67
C GLY A 255 -22.95 -3.75 13.54
N LEU A 256 -22.54 -4.22 14.72
CA LEU A 256 -21.59 -3.50 15.58
C LEU A 256 -20.19 -3.41 14.95
N GLY A 257 -19.69 -4.51 14.37
CA GLY A 257 -18.38 -4.54 13.70
C GLY A 257 -18.32 -3.56 12.52
N ALA A 258 -19.32 -3.58 11.64
CA ALA A 258 -19.41 -2.63 10.54
C ALA A 258 -19.52 -1.17 11.03
N GLY A 259 -20.29 -0.93 12.09
CA GLY A 259 -20.40 0.40 12.72
C GLY A 259 -19.07 0.93 13.22
N ALA A 260 -18.25 0.08 13.87
CA ALA A 260 -16.92 0.45 14.34
C ALA A 260 -15.97 0.79 13.18
N VAL A 261 -15.96 -0.03 12.11
CA VAL A 261 -15.13 0.24 10.93
C VAL A 261 -15.50 1.59 10.29
N PHE A 262 -16.79 1.84 10.03
CA PHE A 262 -17.23 3.11 9.47
C PHE A 262 -16.92 4.30 10.40
N GLY A 263 -17.06 4.13 11.71
CA GLY A 263 -16.67 5.13 12.70
C GLY A 263 -15.18 5.48 12.64
N THR A 264 -14.30 4.48 12.56
CA THR A 264 -12.84 4.71 12.47
C THR A 264 -12.43 5.44 11.19
N VAL A 265 -13.01 5.07 10.04
CA VAL A 265 -12.76 5.76 8.76
C VAL A 265 -13.22 7.22 8.84
N GLY A 266 -14.37 7.49 9.47
CA GLY A 266 -14.86 8.84 9.74
C GLY A 266 -13.85 9.67 10.54
N ILE A 267 -13.33 9.12 11.65
CA ILE A 267 -12.35 9.81 12.51
C ILE A 267 -11.05 10.10 11.76
N ILE A 268 -10.49 9.12 11.04
CA ILE A 268 -9.25 9.30 10.26
C ILE A 268 -9.44 10.39 9.19
N SER A 269 -10.61 10.39 8.52
CA SER A 269 -10.96 11.44 7.56
C SER A 269 -11.00 12.81 8.23
N SER A 270 -11.61 12.95 9.41
CA SER A 270 -11.66 14.21 10.15
C SER A 270 -10.27 14.71 10.58
N VAL A 271 -9.37 13.81 10.99
CA VAL A 271 -7.99 14.17 11.32
C VAL A 271 -7.22 14.64 10.08
N GLN A 272 -7.42 14.00 8.91
CA GLN A 272 -6.77 14.45 7.68
C GLN A 272 -7.26 15.84 7.26
N VAL A 273 -8.55 16.14 7.36
CA VAL A 273 -9.07 17.50 7.09
C VAL A 273 -8.48 18.53 8.04
N ALA A 274 -8.38 18.23 9.34
CA ALA A 274 -7.74 19.10 10.32
C ALA A 274 -6.24 19.31 10.02
N SER A 275 -5.54 18.28 9.52
CA SER A 275 -4.14 18.39 9.13
C SER A 275 -3.94 19.30 7.91
N ILE A 276 -4.88 19.32 6.95
CA ILE A 276 -4.83 20.20 5.79
C ILE A 276 -4.93 21.67 6.22
N GLN A 277 -5.75 21.98 7.21
CA GLN A 277 -5.89 23.34 7.75
C GLN A 277 -4.62 23.85 8.47
N SER A 278 -3.68 22.95 8.81
CA SER A 278 -2.39 23.30 9.44
C SER A 278 -1.19 23.15 8.50
N ASP A 279 -1.40 22.82 7.22
CA ASP A 279 -0.31 22.75 6.24
C ASP A 279 0.08 24.17 5.81
N ALA A 280 1.37 24.51 5.92
CA ALA A 280 1.90 25.82 5.52
C ALA A 280 1.59 26.17 4.04
N ARG A 281 1.38 25.17 3.18
CA ARG A 281 0.96 25.38 1.78
C ARG A 281 -0.49 25.86 1.69
N TYR A 282 -1.35 25.40 2.60
CA TYR A 282 -2.72 25.88 2.70
C TYR A 282 -2.77 27.33 3.21
N ASP A 283 -1.94 27.68 4.19
CA ASP A 283 -1.81 29.07 4.65
C ASP A 283 -1.29 30.00 3.55
N ALA A 284 -0.29 29.55 2.79
CA ALA A 284 0.24 30.29 1.64
C ALA A 284 -0.79 30.46 0.52
N TYR A 285 -1.69 29.48 0.34
CA TYR A 285 -2.81 29.56 -0.58
C TYR A 285 -3.89 30.53 -0.08
N ARG A 286 -4.27 30.45 1.20
CA ARG A 286 -5.21 31.36 1.84
C ARG A 286 -4.76 32.82 1.74
N GLY A 287 -3.45 33.07 1.81
CA GLY A 287 -2.86 34.39 1.63
C GLY A 287 -3.01 35.01 0.23
N LEU A 288 -3.49 34.26 -0.77
CA LEU A 288 -3.84 34.80 -2.09
C LEU A 288 -5.21 35.52 -2.10
N PHE A 289 -6.04 35.29 -1.08
CA PHE A 289 -7.39 35.83 -0.98
C PHE A 289 -7.47 36.93 0.08
N GLY A 290 -8.42 37.85 -0.08
CA GLY A 290 -8.72 38.86 0.94
C GLY A 290 -9.29 38.23 2.21
N THR A 291 -9.16 38.91 3.35
CA THR A 291 -9.69 38.45 4.64
C THR A 291 -11.22 38.35 4.70
N GLU A 292 -11.91 38.87 3.69
CA GLU A 292 -13.37 38.81 3.56
C GLU A 292 -13.86 37.44 3.04
N VAL A 293 -12.97 36.60 2.48
CA VAL A 293 -13.34 35.27 1.95
C VAL A 293 -13.32 34.26 3.10
N GLU A 294 -14.51 33.78 3.50
CA GLU A 294 -14.64 32.76 4.54
C GLU A 294 -14.15 31.39 4.07
N ASP A 295 -14.55 30.97 2.86
CA ASP A 295 -14.20 29.69 2.25
C ASP A 295 -13.36 29.87 0.97
N VAL A 296 -12.04 29.77 1.13
CA VAL A 296 -11.09 29.81 0.01
C VAL A 296 -11.15 28.55 -0.87
N CYS A 297 -11.81 27.49 -0.41
CA CYS A 297 -12.05 26.29 -1.18
C CYS A 297 -13.39 26.33 -1.92
N ALA A 298 -14.17 27.41 -1.88
CA ALA A 298 -15.39 27.47 -2.67
C ALA A 298 -15.08 27.37 -4.19
N PRO A 299 -15.93 26.71 -5.02
CA PRO A 299 -15.63 26.46 -6.43
C PRO A 299 -15.31 27.74 -7.24
N ASP A 300 -16.00 28.84 -6.94
CA ASP A 300 -15.78 30.17 -7.52
C ASP A 300 -14.40 30.74 -7.17
N GLN A 301 -13.92 30.53 -5.94
CA GLN A 301 -12.59 30.96 -5.50
C GLN A 301 -11.48 30.13 -6.12
N ARG A 302 -11.71 28.83 -6.36
CA ARG A 302 -10.76 27.99 -7.10
C ARG A 302 -10.63 28.43 -8.55
N GLU A 303 -11.74 28.84 -9.17
CA GLU A 303 -11.75 29.29 -10.55
C GLU A 303 -11.07 30.65 -10.71
N SER A 304 -11.21 31.56 -9.74
CA SER A 304 -10.59 32.89 -9.79
C SER A 304 -9.06 32.87 -9.78
N VAL A 305 -8.45 31.83 -9.22
CA VAL A 305 -6.98 31.65 -9.19
C VAL A 305 -6.45 30.76 -10.33
N ARG A 306 -7.33 30.14 -11.14
CA ARG A 306 -6.90 29.38 -12.31
C ARG A 306 -6.34 30.33 -13.36
N GLY A 307 -5.08 30.11 -13.75
CA GLY A 307 -4.38 30.92 -14.76
C GLY A 307 -3.39 31.93 -14.20
N LEU A 308 -3.24 32.01 -12.87
CA LEU A 308 -2.10 32.72 -12.28
C LEU A 308 -0.79 32.07 -12.75
N ALA A 309 0.18 32.90 -13.15
CA ALA A 309 1.48 32.46 -13.63
C ALA A 309 2.55 32.56 -12.53
N GLY A 310 3.69 31.90 -12.75
CA GLY A 310 4.87 32.03 -11.89
C GLY A 310 4.72 31.40 -10.51
N SER A 311 5.24 32.08 -9.47
CA SER A 311 5.21 31.55 -8.10
C SER A 311 3.82 31.49 -7.50
N GLU A 312 2.93 32.42 -7.86
CA GLU A 312 1.55 32.45 -7.37
C GLU A 312 0.73 31.32 -7.98
N GLY A 313 0.91 31.04 -9.28
CA GLY A 313 0.31 29.87 -9.94
C GLY A 313 0.65 28.55 -9.25
N ARG A 314 1.93 28.34 -8.88
CA ARG A 314 2.35 27.13 -8.16
C ARG A 314 1.72 27.00 -6.77
N ARG A 315 1.53 28.12 -6.05
CA ARG A 315 0.84 28.13 -4.75
C ARG A 315 -0.65 27.86 -4.92
N ALA A 316 -1.27 28.47 -5.94
CA ALA A 316 -2.67 28.26 -6.29
C ALA A 316 -2.94 26.78 -6.62
N GLU A 317 -2.13 26.16 -7.46
CA GLU A 317 -2.27 24.74 -7.83
C GLU A 317 -2.11 23.82 -6.62
N ALA A 318 -1.10 24.06 -5.78
CA ALA A 318 -0.90 23.28 -4.55
C ALA A 318 -2.09 23.41 -3.58
N GLY A 319 -2.63 24.62 -3.41
CA GLY A 319 -3.79 24.88 -2.57
C GLY A 319 -5.08 24.26 -3.10
N VAL A 320 -5.33 24.36 -4.41
CA VAL A 320 -6.48 23.72 -5.07
C VAL A 320 -6.44 22.20 -4.88
N LYS A 321 -5.26 21.57 -5.03
CA LYS A 321 -5.10 20.12 -4.77
C LYS A 321 -5.43 19.75 -3.32
N LEU A 322 -5.11 20.62 -2.36
CA LEU A 322 -5.48 20.43 -0.95
C LEU A 322 -7.01 20.59 -0.72
N CYS A 323 -7.64 21.59 -1.35
CA CYS A 323 -9.09 21.78 -1.30
C CYS A 323 -9.86 20.59 -1.90
N GLU A 324 -9.46 20.08 -3.07
CA GLU A 324 -10.08 18.89 -3.69
C GLU A 324 -9.94 17.64 -2.81
N ARG A 325 -8.79 17.49 -2.14
CA ARG A 325 -8.57 16.43 -1.17
C ARG A 325 -9.47 16.59 0.05
N ALA A 326 -9.66 17.81 0.55
CA ALA A 326 -10.57 18.10 1.66
C ALA A 326 -12.04 17.80 1.29
N ASP A 327 -12.50 18.19 0.10
CA ASP A 327 -13.86 17.86 -0.39
C ASP A 327 -14.10 16.35 -0.41
N THR A 328 -13.13 15.59 -0.90
CA THR A 328 -13.20 14.13 -0.96
C THR A 328 -13.39 13.55 0.45
N PHE A 329 -12.65 14.05 1.43
CA PHE A 329 -12.78 13.60 2.82
C PHE A 329 -14.07 14.05 3.49
N MET A 330 -14.55 15.27 3.22
CA MET A 330 -15.86 15.72 3.70
C MET A 330 -16.99 14.86 3.14
N ALA A 331 -16.95 14.55 1.84
CA ALA A 331 -17.92 13.66 1.21
C ALA A 331 -17.92 12.26 1.87
N LEU A 332 -16.74 11.72 2.17
CA LEU A 332 -16.62 10.45 2.90
C LEU A 332 -17.21 10.55 4.32
N GLN A 333 -17.03 11.66 5.03
CA GLN A 333 -17.63 11.86 6.36
C GLN A 333 -19.16 11.90 6.29
N TYR A 334 -19.74 12.61 5.30
CA TYR A 334 -21.18 12.66 5.09
C TYR A 334 -21.80 11.30 4.80
N VAL A 335 -21.05 10.39 4.17
CA VAL A 335 -21.53 9.03 3.89
C VAL A 335 -21.29 8.10 5.08
N PHE A 336 -20.08 8.10 5.65
CA PHE A 336 -19.70 7.11 6.65
C PHE A 336 -20.28 7.38 8.04
N TYR A 337 -20.47 8.63 8.47
CA TYR A 337 -21.05 8.88 9.80
C TYR A 337 -22.50 8.42 9.92
N PRO A 338 -23.42 8.73 8.98
CA PRO A 338 -24.77 8.18 9.02
C PRO A 338 -24.78 6.65 8.92
N LEU A 339 -23.94 6.07 8.07
CA LEU A 339 -23.82 4.60 7.97
C LEU A 339 -23.32 3.98 9.27
N ALA A 340 -22.36 4.60 9.95
CA ALA A 340 -21.87 4.14 11.25
C ALA A 340 -23.00 4.16 12.29
N VAL A 341 -23.78 5.24 12.35
CA VAL A 341 -24.92 5.37 13.28
C VAL A 341 -26.01 4.33 12.99
N ILE A 342 -26.39 4.17 11.72
CA ILE A 342 -27.41 3.19 11.32
C ILE A 342 -26.93 1.76 11.60
N SER A 343 -25.70 1.43 11.23
CA SER A 343 -25.14 0.09 11.44
C SER A 343 -25.00 -0.25 12.93
N ALA A 344 -24.45 0.67 13.72
CA ALA A 344 -24.33 0.50 15.16
C ALA A 344 -25.71 0.41 15.83
N GLY A 345 -26.66 1.26 15.43
CA GLY A 345 -28.03 1.25 15.93
C GLY A 345 -28.77 -0.06 15.63
N LEU A 346 -28.69 -0.56 14.40
CA LEU A 346 -29.26 -1.85 14.01
C LEU A 346 -28.57 -3.02 14.71
N GLY A 347 -27.24 -2.99 14.82
CA GLY A 347 -26.47 -4.00 15.55
C GLY A 347 -26.87 -4.08 17.03
N ALA A 348 -26.93 -2.94 17.71
CA ALA A 348 -27.37 -2.84 19.09
C ALA A 348 -28.84 -3.28 19.27
N TYR A 349 -29.74 -2.86 18.38
CA TYR A 349 -31.15 -3.28 18.41
C TYR A 349 -31.32 -4.79 18.25
N LEU A 350 -30.60 -5.41 17.31
CA LEU A 350 -30.63 -6.87 17.11
C LEU A 350 -30.07 -7.63 18.29
N LEU A 351 -29.03 -7.11 18.96
CA LEU A 351 -28.50 -7.72 20.19
C LEU A 351 -29.50 -7.63 21.34
N VAL A 352 -30.07 -6.45 21.60
CA VAL A 352 -31.05 -6.27 22.68
C VAL A 352 -32.32 -7.10 22.45
N THR A 353 -32.76 -7.25 21.20
CA THR A 353 -33.96 -8.04 20.88
C THR A 353 -33.68 -9.53 20.69
N SER A 354 -32.43 -9.98 20.84
CA SER A 354 -32.07 -11.40 20.72
C SER A 354 -32.48 -12.24 21.93
N ASP A 355 -32.88 -11.62 23.05
CA ASP A 355 -33.42 -12.27 24.27
C ASP A 355 -34.87 -12.75 24.11
N GLY A 356 -35.23 -13.23 22.92
CA GLY A 356 -36.50 -13.89 22.69
C GLY A 356 -36.53 -15.24 23.40
N ARG A 357 -36.98 -15.24 24.67
CA ARG A 357 -37.42 -16.42 25.45
C ARG A 357 -36.66 -17.69 25.07
N ALA A 358 -35.44 -17.84 25.60
CA ALA A 358 -35.03 -19.18 25.99
C ALA A 358 -36.10 -19.62 26.99
N GLY A 359 -37.11 -20.35 26.51
CA GLY A 359 -38.07 -20.99 27.39
C GLY A 359 -37.23 -21.69 28.44
N GLU A 360 -37.49 -21.33 29.70
CA GLU A 360 -36.90 -21.93 30.88
C GLU A 360 -37.08 -23.44 30.73
N ARG A 361 -36.11 -24.10 30.10
CA ARG A 361 -36.05 -25.55 30.09
C ARG A 361 -35.63 -25.87 31.49
N THR A 362 -36.58 -26.22 32.33
CA THR A 362 -36.42 -26.93 33.59
C THR A 362 -35.85 -28.34 33.34
N GLY A 363 -34.88 -28.45 32.44
CA GLY A 363 -34.10 -29.66 32.19
C GLY A 363 -32.84 -29.57 33.02
N TRP A 364 -32.62 -30.58 33.85
CA TRP A 364 -31.43 -30.73 34.68
C TRP A 364 -30.15 -30.48 33.86
N SER A 365 -29.36 -29.53 34.31
CA SER A 365 -28.10 -29.13 33.68
C SER A 365 -26.96 -29.80 34.43
N VAL A 366 -26.59 -31.00 33.98
CA VAL A 366 -25.45 -31.73 34.53
C VAL A 366 -24.16 -31.05 34.09
N GLN A 367 -23.41 -30.46 35.02
CA GLN A 367 -22.17 -29.76 34.72
C GLN A 367 -20.97 -30.61 35.19
N PRO A 368 -20.30 -31.36 34.30
CA PRO A 368 -19.14 -32.14 34.70
C PRO A 368 -17.97 -31.18 34.97
N SER A 369 -17.40 -31.28 36.17
CA SER A 369 -16.14 -30.62 36.51
C SER A 369 -15.02 -31.65 36.57
N VAL A 370 -13.90 -31.35 35.90
CA VAL A 370 -12.73 -32.23 35.86
C VAL A 370 -11.59 -31.51 36.56
N GLY A 371 -11.31 -31.91 37.79
CA GLY A 371 -10.13 -31.47 38.55
C GLY A 371 -9.00 -32.49 38.44
N LEU A 372 -7.76 -32.04 38.68
CA LEU A 372 -6.54 -32.85 38.61
C LEU A 372 -6.49 -34.08 39.55
N GLY A 373 -7.49 -34.26 40.42
CA GLY A 373 -7.56 -35.39 41.36
C GLY A 373 -8.85 -36.22 41.32
N ALA A 374 -9.94 -35.74 40.72
CA ALA A 374 -11.20 -36.48 40.56
C ALA A 374 -12.16 -35.74 39.63
N GLY A 375 -13.01 -36.49 38.91
CA GLY A 375 -14.17 -35.95 38.22
C GLY A 375 -15.36 -35.90 39.18
N ALA A 376 -16.03 -34.76 39.27
CA ALA A 376 -17.26 -34.59 40.04
C ALA A 376 -18.41 -34.20 39.12
N LEU A 377 -19.59 -34.76 39.43
CA LEU A 377 -20.85 -34.46 38.76
C LEU A 377 -21.72 -33.70 39.76
N ASP A 378 -21.82 -32.39 39.58
CA ASP A 378 -22.86 -31.59 40.22
C ASP A 378 -24.11 -31.63 39.35
N LEU A 379 -25.25 -31.89 40.02
CA LEU A 379 -26.56 -32.10 39.42
C LEU A 379 -27.46 -30.87 39.59
#